data_AF-A0A922CYY9-F1
#
_entry.id   AF-A0A922CYY9-F1
#
_cell.length_a   1.000
_cell.length_b   1.000
_cell.length_c   1.000
_cell.angle_alpha   90.00
_cell.angle_beta   90.00
_cell.angle_gamma   90.00
#
_symmetry.space_group_name_H-M   'P 1'
#
loop_
_entity.id
_entity.type
_entity.pdbx_description
1 polymer ?
#
loop_
_entity_poly.entity_id
_entity_poly.type
_entity_poly.pdbx_seq_one_letter_code
_entity_poly.pdbx_strand_id
1 'polypeptide(L)'
;MYKENFKIFVIAAAVALASALPQHHGHGHAISSQSIVLHASHDQHHAPSHHHHNDHHQDQHQHHHVDYYAHPKYAYEYKVEDPHTGDKKYQHETRDGDVVKGVYSLHEADGTIRIVEYTADKHSGFNAVVKRQGHAQHIQPAHHQQHH
;
A
#
# COMPACT_ATOMS: atom_id res chain seq x y z
N MET A 1 39.14 58.71 -17.54
CA MET A 1 38.44 59.21 -16.32
C MET A 1 38.25 58.00 -15.42
N TYR A 2 38.83 58.05 -14.22
CA TYR A 2 39.18 56.90 -13.38
C TYR A 2 37.98 56.30 -12.61
N LYS A 3 38.03 54.96 -12.47
CA LYS A 3 37.76 54.07 -11.29
C LYS A 3 36.39 54.21 -10.60
N GLU A 4 35.79 53.13 -10.10
CA GLU A 4 36.28 52.33 -8.97
C GLU A 4 35.75 50.87 -9.04
N ASN A 5 36.68 49.93 -8.89
CA ASN A 5 36.43 48.50 -8.77
C ASN A 5 36.15 48.19 -7.30
N PHE A 6 34.97 47.69 -6.96
CA PHE A 6 34.69 47.23 -5.60
C PHE A 6 35.21 45.80 -5.42
N LYS A 7 36.51 45.69 -5.12
CA LYS A 7 37.13 44.46 -4.62
C LYS A 7 37.10 44.51 -3.10
N ILE A 8 36.12 43.88 -2.46
CA ILE A 8 36.25 43.49 -1.06
C ILE A 8 36.90 42.11 -1.01
N PHE A 9 38.14 42.08 -0.54
CA PHE A 9 38.78 40.88 -0.02
C PHE A 9 38.38 40.73 1.45
N VAL A 10 37.59 39.73 1.78
CA VAL A 10 37.53 39.21 3.16
C VAL A 10 38.39 37.95 3.18
N ILE A 11 39.62 38.09 3.69
CA ILE A 11 40.43 36.97 4.12
C ILE A 11 40.18 36.82 5.62
N ALA A 12 39.56 35.72 6.04
CA ALA A 12 39.66 35.24 7.41
C ALA A 12 39.46 33.72 7.49
N ALA A 13 40.60 33.05 7.69
CA ALA A 13 40.82 31.78 8.37
C ALA A 13 39.98 30.56 7.97
N ALA A 14 40.61 29.70 7.14
CA ALA A 14 40.33 28.28 7.13
C ALA A 14 40.76 27.66 8.47
N VAL A 15 39.80 27.19 9.26
CA VAL A 15 40.04 26.15 10.26
C VAL A 15 39.48 24.86 9.68
N ALA A 16 40.35 24.09 9.03
CA ALA A 16 40.03 22.73 8.62
C ALA A 16 40.09 21.83 9.86
N LEU A 17 38.96 21.70 10.57
CA LEU A 17 38.74 20.53 11.40
C LEU A 17 38.38 19.40 10.45
N ALA A 18 39.39 18.63 10.05
CA ALA A 18 39.18 17.33 9.43
C ALA A 18 38.64 16.37 10.50
N SER A 19 37.37 16.51 10.85
CA SER A 19 36.63 15.37 11.37
C SER A 19 36.46 14.43 10.18
N ALA A 20 37.03 13.24 10.28
CA ALA A 20 36.64 12.12 9.43
C ALA A 20 35.18 11.80 9.80
N LEU A 21 34.25 12.59 9.26
CA LEU A 21 32.85 12.23 9.27
C LEU A 21 32.76 10.98 8.40
N PRO A 22 32.24 9.85 8.91
CA PRO A 22 31.78 8.81 8.02
C PRO A 22 30.85 9.51 7.01
N GLN A 23 31.10 9.32 5.72
CA GLN A 23 30.09 9.66 4.71
C GLN A 23 28.90 8.75 4.99
N HIS A 24 28.05 9.20 5.92
CA HIS A 24 26.81 8.56 6.25
C HIS A 24 25.94 8.81 5.02
N HIS A 25 25.93 7.83 4.13
CA HIS A 25 25.04 7.83 2.98
C HIS A 25 23.63 7.86 3.56
N GLY A 26 23.03 9.05 3.57
CA GLY A 26 21.72 9.34 4.14
C GLY A 26 20.62 8.73 3.27
N HIS A 27 20.54 7.40 3.24
CA HIS A 27 19.41 6.70 2.69
C HIS A 27 18.37 6.61 3.81
N GLY A 28 17.21 7.26 3.62
CA GLY A 28 16.10 7.16 4.57
C GLY A 28 15.67 5.70 4.78
N HIS A 29 15.12 5.39 5.95
CA HIS A 29 14.66 4.03 6.26
C HIS A 29 13.45 3.64 5.41
N ALA A 30 13.40 2.37 4.99
CA ALA A 30 12.23 1.79 4.36
C ALA A 30 11.08 1.68 5.37
N ILE A 31 9.87 2.00 4.92
CA ILE A 31 8.64 1.93 5.70
C ILE A 31 7.59 1.12 4.94
N SER A 32 6.91 0.24 5.67
CA SER A 32 5.78 -0.54 5.17
C SER A 32 4.64 -0.52 6.17
N SER A 33 3.40 -0.47 5.68
CA SER A 33 2.20 -0.59 6.50
C SER A 33 1.17 -1.49 5.84
N GLN A 34 0.38 -2.16 6.67
CA GLN A 34 -0.81 -2.90 6.26
C GLN A 34 -1.93 -2.64 7.27
N SER A 35 -3.16 -2.50 6.80
CA SER A 35 -4.33 -2.38 7.68
C SER A 35 -5.54 -3.08 7.07
N ILE A 36 -6.38 -3.64 7.95
CA ILE A 36 -7.68 -4.18 7.59
C ILE A 36 -8.72 -3.73 8.61
N VAL A 37 -9.83 -3.19 8.13
CA VAL A 37 -10.99 -2.79 8.93
C VAL A 37 -12.13 -3.72 8.55
N LEU A 38 -12.60 -4.53 9.51
CA LEU A 38 -13.77 -5.39 9.34
C LEU A 38 -15.00 -4.68 9.88
N HIS A 39 -16.08 -4.65 9.10
CA HIS A 39 -17.37 -4.13 9.53
C HIS A 39 -18.31 -5.32 9.78
N ALA A 40 -18.26 -5.89 10.98
CA ALA A 40 -19.24 -6.90 11.39
C ALA A 40 -20.58 -6.23 11.69
N SER A 41 -21.66 -6.69 11.07
CA SER A 41 -23.01 -6.38 11.53
C SER A 41 -23.24 -7.10 12.87
N HIS A 42 -23.26 -6.35 13.97
CA HIS A 42 -23.79 -6.84 15.24
C HIS A 42 -25.32 -6.88 15.13
N ASP A 43 -25.88 -8.04 14.82
CA ASP A 43 -27.29 -8.29 15.10
C ASP A 43 -27.44 -8.56 16.61
N GLN A 44 -27.91 -7.57 17.36
CA GLN A 44 -28.40 -7.77 18.73
C GLN A 44 -29.85 -8.29 18.70
N HIS A 45 -30.26 -8.94 19.81
CA HIS A 45 -31.62 -9.43 20.18
C HIS A 45 -31.96 -10.84 19.64
N HIS A 46 -32.27 -11.89 20.42
CA HIS A 46 -32.93 -12.01 21.74
C HIS A 46 -32.34 -13.17 22.55
N ALA A 47 -32.18 -12.97 23.86
CA ALA A 47 -32.02 -14.08 24.82
C ALA A 47 -33.39 -14.76 25.03
N PRO A 48 -33.54 -16.08 24.86
CA PRO A 48 -34.78 -16.75 25.19
C PRO A 48 -34.88 -16.86 26.72
N SER A 49 -35.86 -16.15 27.27
CA SER A 49 -36.23 -16.20 28.68
C SER A 49 -37.08 -17.46 28.92
N HIS A 50 -36.56 -18.37 29.76
CA HIS A 50 -37.23 -19.44 30.53
C HIS A 50 -38.11 -20.46 29.79
N HIS A 51 -38.02 -21.75 30.16
CA HIS A 51 -39.08 -22.55 30.81
C HIS A 51 -38.56 -23.98 31.07
N HIS A 52 -38.68 -24.44 32.32
CA HIS A 52 -38.55 -25.85 32.69
C HIS A 52 -39.70 -26.65 32.07
N HIS A 53 -39.40 -27.75 31.37
CA HIS A 53 -40.21 -28.97 31.46
C HIS A 53 -39.38 -30.22 31.18
N ASN A 54 -39.57 -31.20 32.05
CA ASN A 54 -39.02 -32.55 32.02
C ASN A 54 -40.05 -33.43 31.29
N ASP A 55 -39.71 -34.04 30.15
CA ASP A 55 -40.03 -35.45 29.87
C ASP A 55 -39.49 -35.93 28.50
N HIS A 56 -39.22 -37.22 28.42
CA HIS A 56 -38.62 -37.96 27.31
C HIS A 56 -39.53 -38.14 26.09
N HIS A 57 -39.08 -37.76 24.88
CA HIS A 57 -39.52 -38.40 23.63
C HIS A 57 -38.42 -38.34 22.53
N GLN A 58 -38.15 -39.50 21.91
CA GLN A 58 -37.42 -39.63 20.66
C GLN A 58 -38.19 -38.91 19.55
N ASP A 59 -37.61 -37.92 18.88
CA ASP A 59 -37.84 -37.69 17.46
C ASP A 59 -36.88 -36.64 16.88
N GLN A 60 -36.26 -37.02 15.76
CA GLN A 60 -35.63 -36.19 14.74
C GLN A 60 -34.74 -35.03 15.21
N HIS A 61 -33.42 -35.26 15.19
CA HIS A 61 -32.43 -34.20 15.11
C HIS A 61 -32.57 -33.46 13.77
N GLN A 62 -33.57 -32.56 13.67
CA GLN A 62 -33.51 -31.47 12.71
C GLN A 62 -32.38 -30.56 13.16
N HIS A 63 -31.20 -30.79 12.60
CA HIS A 63 -30.16 -29.78 12.54
C HIS A 63 -30.73 -28.61 11.74
N HIS A 64 -31.40 -27.69 12.42
CA HIS A 64 -31.66 -26.36 11.90
C HIS A 64 -30.30 -25.70 11.70
N HIS A 65 -29.74 -25.88 10.50
CA HIS A 65 -28.70 -25.03 9.98
C HIS A 65 -29.31 -23.63 9.88
N VAL A 66 -29.12 -22.83 10.92
CA VAL A 66 -29.34 -21.40 10.85
C VAL A 66 -28.21 -20.88 9.97
N ASP A 67 -28.46 -20.73 8.68
CA ASP A 67 -27.54 -20.08 7.76
C ASP A 67 -27.42 -18.60 8.15
N TYR A 68 -26.43 -18.31 8.99
CA TYR A 68 -26.08 -16.95 9.39
C TYR A 68 -25.36 -16.27 8.22
N TYR A 69 -26.12 -15.70 7.28
CA TYR A 69 -25.58 -14.87 6.21
C TYR A 69 -25.23 -13.48 6.74
N ALA A 70 -24.03 -13.34 7.31
CA ALA A 70 -23.48 -12.02 7.62
C ALA A 70 -23.12 -11.27 6.33
N HIS A 71 -23.47 -9.98 6.25
CA HIS A 71 -23.10 -9.11 5.11
C HIS A 71 -21.59 -8.81 5.15
N PRO A 72 -20.78 -9.33 4.20
CA PRO A 72 -19.34 -9.16 4.27
C PRO A 72 -18.95 -7.72 3.93
N LYS A 73 -18.23 -7.04 4.83
CA LYS A 73 -17.77 -5.67 4.59
C LYS A 73 -16.39 -5.42 5.21
N TYR A 74 -15.47 -4.92 4.39
CA TYR A 74 -14.12 -4.56 4.85
C TYR A 74 -13.51 -3.40 4.06
N ALA A 75 -12.47 -2.80 4.63
CA ALA A 75 -11.50 -1.98 3.92
C ALA A 75 -10.08 -2.51 4.22
N TYR A 76 -9.25 -2.60 3.19
CA TYR A 76 -7.87 -3.06 3.25
C TYR A 76 -6.96 -2.01 2.63
N GLU A 77 -5.82 -1.75 3.27
CA GLU A 77 -4.78 -0.86 2.73
C GLU A 77 -3.39 -1.46 2.95
N TYR A 78 -2.52 -1.28 1.97
CA TYR A 78 -1.10 -1.64 2.03
C TYR A 78 -0.24 -0.56 1.38
N LYS A 79 0.93 -0.28 1.95
CA LYS A 79 1.86 0.71 1.43
C LYS A 79 3.31 0.33 1.70
N VAL A 80 4.18 0.60 0.74
CA VAL A 80 5.64 0.54 0.87
C VAL A 80 6.23 1.83 0.33
N GLU A 81 7.16 2.42 1.09
CA GLU A 81 8.06 3.47 0.63
C GLU A 81 9.48 3.14 1.08
N ASP A 82 10.34 2.79 0.14
CA ASP A 82 11.75 2.53 0.36
C ASP A 82 12.61 3.50 -0.48
N PRO A 83 13.18 4.55 0.15
CA PRO A 83 14.06 5.49 -0.53
C PRO A 83 15.38 4.88 -1.04
N HIS A 84 15.82 3.76 -0.46
CA HIS A 84 17.08 3.12 -0.81
C HIS A 84 16.95 2.27 -2.08
N THR A 85 15.91 1.45 -2.17
CA THR A 85 15.66 0.60 -3.35
C THR A 85 14.83 1.30 -4.43
N GLY A 86 14.14 2.39 -4.07
CA GLY A 86 13.15 3.04 -4.93
C GLY A 86 11.80 2.33 -4.94
N ASP A 87 11.61 1.30 -4.12
CA ASP A 87 10.35 0.58 -4.06
C ASP A 87 9.23 1.46 -3.50
N LYS A 88 8.18 1.62 -4.31
CA LYS A 88 6.99 2.38 -3.95
C LYS A 88 5.77 1.61 -4.42
N LYS A 89 4.98 1.16 -3.46
CA LYS A 89 3.76 0.38 -3.68
C LYS A 89 2.63 0.95 -2.84
N TYR A 90 1.43 0.91 -3.39
CA TYR A 90 0.20 1.26 -2.67
C TYR A 90 -0.93 0.37 -3.13
N GLN A 91 -1.75 -0.11 -2.21
CA GLN A 91 -3.00 -0.81 -2.49
C GLN A 91 -4.09 -0.32 -1.54
N HIS A 92 -5.29 -0.12 -2.06
CA HIS A 92 -6.48 0.05 -1.25
C HIS A 92 -7.64 -0.73 -1.88
N GLU A 93 -8.38 -1.48 -1.06
CA GLU A 93 -9.52 -2.28 -1.48
C GLU A 93 -10.65 -2.16 -0.46
N THR A 94 -11.88 -2.05 -0.93
CA THR A 94 -13.08 -2.12 -0.10
C THR A 94 -14.01 -3.20 -0.65
N ARG A 95 -14.62 -3.94 0.27
CA ARG A 95 -15.73 -4.84 -0.04
C ARG A 95 -16.98 -4.39 0.68
N ASP A 96 -18.09 -4.42 -0.02
CA ASP A 96 -19.44 -4.23 0.52
C ASP A 96 -20.37 -5.26 -0.14
N GLY A 97 -20.70 -6.33 0.61
CA GLY A 97 -21.49 -7.45 0.11
C GLY A 97 -20.76 -8.19 -1.02
N ASP A 98 -21.39 -8.23 -2.19
CA ASP A 98 -20.85 -8.85 -3.40
C ASP A 98 -19.98 -7.90 -4.23
N VAL A 99 -19.85 -6.63 -3.84
CA VAL A 99 -19.10 -5.62 -4.59
C VAL A 99 -17.73 -5.43 -3.95
N VAL A 100 -16.68 -5.59 -4.74
CA VAL A 100 -15.30 -5.24 -4.41
C VAL A 100 -14.86 -4.09 -5.31
N LYS A 101 -14.16 -3.11 -4.73
CA LYS A 101 -13.52 -2.03 -5.48
C LYS A 101 -12.13 -1.81 -4.92
N GLY A 102 -11.15 -1.57 -5.77
CA GLY A 102 -9.83 -1.23 -5.29
C GLY A 102 -8.94 -0.60 -6.33
N VAL A 103 -7.77 -0.21 -5.85
CA VAL A 103 -6.69 0.36 -6.63
C VAL A 103 -5.37 -0.21 -6.15
N TYR A 104 -4.45 -0.45 -7.08
CA TYR A 104 -3.05 -0.72 -6.78
C TYR A 104 -2.15 0.17 -7.63
N SER A 105 -1.03 0.62 -7.08
CA SER A 105 0.02 1.32 -7.82
C SER A 105 1.41 0.74 -7.54
N LEU A 106 2.21 0.64 -8.60
CA LEU A 106 3.59 0.16 -8.56
C LEU A 106 4.50 1.09 -9.37
N HIS A 107 5.58 1.55 -8.75
CA HIS A 107 6.72 2.09 -9.50
C HIS A 107 7.46 0.94 -10.19
N GLU A 108 7.48 0.97 -11.53
CA GLU A 108 8.12 -0.05 -12.37
C GLU A 108 9.60 0.27 -12.59
N ALA A 109 10.38 -0.75 -12.94
CA ALA A 109 11.83 -0.63 -13.13
C ALA A 109 12.22 0.32 -14.28
N ASP A 110 11.33 0.55 -15.26
CA ASP A 110 11.54 1.49 -16.35
C ASP A 110 11.18 2.94 -16.01
N GLY A 111 10.87 3.22 -14.73
CA GLY A 111 10.56 4.56 -14.22
C GLY A 111 9.09 4.96 -14.39
N THR A 112 8.25 4.12 -14.97
CA THR A 112 6.80 4.38 -15.03
C THR A 112 6.07 3.96 -13.77
N ILE A 113 4.88 4.49 -13.57
CA ILE A 113 3.96 4.07 -12.51
C ILE A 113 2.79 3.34 -13.17
N ARG A 114 2.61 2.08 -12.83
CA ARG A 114 1.41 1.31 -13.19
C ARG A 114 0.35 1.53 -12.12
N ILE A 115 -0.84 1.93 -12.54
CA ILE A 115 -2.01 2.08 -11.68
C ILE A 115 -3.09 1.14 -12.22
N VAL A 116 -3.63 0.27 -11.37
CA VAL A 116 -4.72 -0.64 -11.72
C VAL A 116 -5.90 -0.30 -10.83
N GLU A 117 -6.97 0.22 -11.44
CA GLU A 117 -8.26 0.41 -10.79
C GLU A 117 -9.14 -0.78 -11.14
N TYR A 118 -9.74 -1.43 -10.16
CA TYR A 118 -10.55 -2.63 -10.37
C TYR A 118 -11.85 -2.63 -9.58
N THR A 119 -12.81 -3.35 -10.13
CA THR A 119 -14.12 -3.61 -9.54
C THR A 119 -14.51 -5.05 -9.80
N ALA A 120 -15.20 -5.68 -8.85
CA ALA A 120 -15.81 -6.99 -9.05
C ALA A 120 -17.21 -7.01 -8.45
N ASP A 121 -18.18 -7.55 -9.19
CA ASP A 121 -19.54 -7.80 -8.70
C ASP A 121 -20.16 -9.03 -9.37
N LYS A 122 -21.31 -9.48 -8.86
CA LYS A 122 -22.02 -10.68 -9.34
C LYS A 122 -22.53 -10.58 -10.78
N HIS A 123 -22.79 -9.37 -11.27
CA HIS A 123 -23.37 -9.12 -12.60
C HIS A 123 -22.30 -8.91 -13.67
N SER A 124 -21.31 -8.06 -13.39
CA SER A 124 -20.28 -7.65 -14.35
C SER A 124 -19.01 -8.49 -14.26
N GLY A 125 -18.86 -9.30 -13.21
CA GLY A 125 -17.63 -10.03 -12.93
C GLY A 125 -16.48 -9.08 -12.56
N PHE A 126 -15.24 -9.52 -12.75
CA PHE A 126 -14.05 -8.70 -12.52
C PHE A 126 -13.77 -7.80 -13.72
N ASN A 127 -13.56 -6.51 -13.46
CA ASN A 127 -13.18 -5.51 -14.45
C ASN A 127 -12.01 -4.68 -13.91
N ALA A 128 -11.02 -4.41 -14.75
CA ALA A 128 -9.87 -3.61 -14.38
C ALA A 128 -9.46 -2.65 -15.50
N VAL A 129 -9.06 -1.44 -15.11
CA VAL A 129 -8.48 -0.42 -15.98
C VAL A 129 -7.04 -0.22 -15.56
N VAL A 130 -6.12 -0.50 -16.49
CA VAL A 130 -4.68 -0.32 -16.28
C VAL A 130 -4.26 0.99 -16.92
N LYS A 131 -3.68 1.88 -16.11
CA LYS A 131 -3.09 3.14 -16.51
C LYS A 131 -1.59 3.09 -16.26
N ARG A 132 -0.83 3.76 -17.13
CA ARG A 132 0.61 3.87 -16.99
C ARG A 132 0.99 5.35 -17.09
N GLN A 133 1.70 5.84 -16.07
CA GLN A 133 2.12 7.24 -15.97
C GLN A 133 3.64 7.34 -16.05
N GLY A 134 4.13 8.44 -16.61
CA GLY A 134 5.57 8.68 -16.81
C GLY A 134 6.08 8.19 -18.17
N HIS A 135 7.41 8.21 -18.33
CA HIS A 135 8.09 7.83 -19.57
C HIS A 135 8.96 6.62 -19.30
N ALA A 136 8.74 5.56 -20.07
CA ALA A 136 9.56 4.35 -20.00
C ALA A 136 10.99 4.66 -20.44
N GLN A 137 11.96 4.38 -19.59
CA GLN A 137 13.37 4.47 -19.94
C GLN A 137 13.83 3.12 -20.48
N HIS A 138 14.28 3.09 -21.74
CA HIS A 138 14.89 1.92 -22.33
C HIS A 138 16.39 1.91 -22.01
N ILE A 139 16.81 1.07 -21.07
CA ILE A 139 18.23 0.90 -20.77
C ILE A 139 18.85 0.09 -21.91
N GLN A 140 19.61 0.75 -22.79
CA GLN A 140 20.49 0.04 -23.71
C GLN A 140 21.72 -0.44 -22.94
N PRO A 141 22.05 -1.75 -22.95
CA PRO A 141 23.28 -2.23 -22.33
C PRO A 141 24.48 -1.55 -23.01
N ALA A 142 25.27 -0.80 -22.24
CA ALA A 142 26.54 -0.30 -22.74
C ALA A 142 27.48 -1.50 -22.93
N HIS A 143 27.76 -1.83 -24.19
CA HIS A 143 28.82 -2.79 -24.55
C HIS A 143 30.16 -2.21 -24.08
N HIS A 144 30.60 -2.61 -22.90
CA HIS A 144 31.96 -2.36 -22.46
C HIS A 144 32.89 -3.22 -23.33
N GLN A 145 33.50 -2.60 -24.35
CA GLN A 145 34.68 -3.17 -25.00
C GLN A 145 35.78 -3.25 -23.94
N GLN A 146 36.00 -4.46 -23.42
CA GLN A 146 37.23 -4.75 -22.68
C GLN A 146 38.39 -4.60 -23.66
N HIS A 147 39.19 -3.54 -23.49
CA HIS A 147 40.51 -3.48 -24.07
C HIS A 147 41.42 -4.40 -23.24
N HIS A 148 41.96 -5.41 -23.93
CA HIS A 148 42.95 -6.36 -23.42
C HIS A 148 44.27 -5.68 -23.06
#